data_AF-A0A024FJK4-F1
#
_entry.id   AF-A0A024FJK4-F1
#
_cell.length_a   1.000
_cell.length_b   1.000
_cell.length_c   1.000
_cell.angle_alpha   90.00
_cell.angle_beta   90.00
_cell.angle_gamma   90.00
#
_symmetry.space_group_name_H-M   'P 1'
#
loop_
_entity.id
_entity.type
_entity.pdbx_description
1 polymer ?
#
loop_
_entity_poly.entity_id
_entity_poly.type
_entity_poly.pdbx_seq_one_letter_code
_entity_poly.pdbx_strand_id
1 'polypeptide(L)'
;MKKTILILLVTLQLFSFAQKIKVKKGVITFDKKEVAKVNDDTRDFWKFSTLKGEKSFDVSFKGMSTSNLEGFQWLEMTSAGGKKTEIPYEVLMTSFSVTKLVIKLLSSKYELITTDGIDMAKVDEFFAVEREILSDKYVKAVVSAKADEAERQKTVGRYNPFVKDDGTILFGGSRGTKIAGRVTYGQNT
;
A
#
# COMPACT_ATOMS: atom_id res chain seq x y z
N MET A 1 -32.72 26.48 -17.34
CA MET A 1 -31.89 26.13 -16.17
C MET A 1 -31.67 24.63 -15.99
N LYS A 2 -32.72 23.77 -15.98
CA LYS A 2 -32.54 22.31 -15.87
C LYS A 2 -31.74 21.67 -17.02
N LYS A 3 -31.91 22.15 -18.26
CA LYS A 3 -31.21 21.64 -19.45
C LYS A 3 -29.71 21.98 -19.48
N THR A 4 -29.31 23.16 -18.98
CA THR A 4 -27.90 23.58 -18.89
C THR A 4 -27.13 22.81 -17.81
N ILE A 5 -27.78 22.48 -16.70
CA ILE A 5 -27.17 21.66 -15.63
C ILE A 5 -26.92 20.22 -16.11
N LEU A 6 -27.85 19.65 -16.89
CA LEU A 6 -27.70 18.30 -17.41
C LEU A 6 -26.54 18.19 -18.42
N ILE A 7 -26.37 19.19 -19.29
CA ILE A 7 -25.25 19.25 -20.24
C ILE A 7 -23.92 19.36 -19.50
N LEU A 8 -23.85 20.19 -18.45
CA LEU A 8 -22.64 20.37 -17.64
C LEU A 8 -22.23 19.06 -16.93
N LEU A 9 -23.19 18.31 -16.39
CA LEU A 9 -22.94 17.02 -15.72
C LEU A 9 -22.40 15.94 -16.67
N VAL A 10 -22.88 15.92 -17.92
CA VAL A 10 -22.44 14.95 -18.94
C VAL A 10 -21.06 15.31 -19.50
N THR A 11 -20.76 16.61 -19.66
CA THR A 11 -19.46 17.05 -20.16
C THR A 11 -18.31 16.90 -19.15
N LEU A 12 -18.61 16.86 -17.84
CA LEU A 12 -17.58 16.75 -16.81
C LEU A 12 -16.78 15.43 -16.89
N GLN A 13 -17.40 14.36 -17.39
CA GLN A 13 -16.78 13.05 -17.53
C GLN A 13 -15.76 12.99 -18.68
N LEU A 14 -15.84 13.91 -19.65
CA LEU A 14 -14.93 13.96 -20.80
C LEU A 14 -13.55 14.55 -20.45
N PHE A 15 -13.42 15.21 -19.29
CA PHE A 15 -12.16 15.77 -18.81
C PHE A 15 -11.36 14.81 -17.92
N SER A 16 -11.72 13.53 -17.88
CA SER A 16 -10.89 12.50 -17.24
C SER A 16 -9.64 12.24 -18.08
N PHE A 17 -8.61 13.07 -17.93
CA PHE A 17 -7.29 12.87 -18.51
C PHE A 17 -6.60 11.66 -17.84
N ALA A 18 -6.94 10.46 -18.30
CA ALA A 18 -6.21 9.25 -17.94
C ALA A 18 -4.90 9.21 -18.76
N GLN A 19 -3.86 9.87 -18.26
CA GLN A 19 -2.53 9.87 -18.87
C GLN A 19 -2.03 8.43 -19.06
N LYS A 20 -1.74 8.04 -20.31
CA LYS A 20 -1.37 6.68 -20.66
C LYS A 20 0.12 6.44 -20.38
N ILE A 21 0.40 5.71 -19.31
CA ILE A 21 1.76 5.33 -18.92
C ILE A 21 2.19 4.06 -19.66
N LYS A 22 3.34 4.13 -20.35
CA LYS A 22 4.01 2.96 -20.95
C LYS A 22 5.49 2.97 -20.58
N VAL A 23 6.03 1.77 -20.41
CA VAL A 23 7.47 1.52 -20.23
C VAL A 23 7.91 0.58 -21.35
N LYS A 24 8.92 0.97 -22.12
CA LYS A 24 9.47 0.14 -23.21
C LYS A 24 10.98 0.30 -23.23
N LYS A 25 11.71 -0.81 -23.12
CA LYS A 25 13.19 -0.84 -23.12
C LYS A 25 13.80 0.18 -22.13
N GLY A 26 13.27 0.25 -20.91
CA GLY A 26 13.72 1.17 -19.88
C GLY A 26 13.36 2.66 -20.09
N VAL A 27 12.56 3.00 -21.10
CA VAL A 27 12.07 4.36 -21.33
C VAL A 27 10.62 4.48 -20.90
N ILE A 28 10.34 5.47 -20.06
CA ILE A 28 9.00 5.85 -19.60
C ILE A 28 8.42 6.84 -20.61
N THR A 29 7.19 6.56 -21.06
CA THR A 29 6.42 7.47 -21.90
C THR A 29 5.08 7.78 -21.27
N PHE A 30 4.71 9.05 -21.31
CA PHE A 30 3.39 9.55 -20.97
C PHE A 30 2.71 10.02 -22.26
N ASP A 31 1.57 9.43 -22.61
CA ASP A 31 0.85 9.74 -23.85
C ASP A 31 1.73 9.71 -25.10
N LYS A 32 2.68 8.76 -25.14
CA LYS A 32 3.70 8.56 -26.18
C LYS A 32 4.87 9.57 -26.18
N LYS A 33 4.87 10.59 -25.31
CA LYS A 33 6.03 11.46 -25.09
C LYS A 33 7.01 10.79 -24.11
N GLU A 34 8.28 10.71 -24.47
CA GLU A 34 9.33 10.23 -23.55
C GLU A 34 9.55 11.24 -22.43
N VAL A 35 9.60 10.76 -21.19
CA VAL A 35 9.70 11.63 -20.00
C VAL A 35 10.87 11.27 -19.10
N ALA A 36 11.18 9.98 -18.95
CA ALA A 36 12.23 9.53 -18.05
C ALA A 36 12.75 8.15 -18.44
N LYS A 37 13.83 7.72 -17.80
CA LYS A 37 14.36 6.37 -17.88
C LYS A 37 14.17 5.66 -16.54
N VAL A 38 13.89 4.36 -16.62
CA VAL A 38 13.82 3.47 -15.47
C VAL A 38 14.61 2.21 -15.77
N ASN A 39 15.48 1.82 -14.86
CA ASN A 39 16.05 0.49 -14.82
C ASN A 39 15.28 -0.33 -13.78
N ASP A 40 14.64 -1.41 -14.23
CA ASP A 40 13.89 -2.37 -13.43
C ASP A 40 14.46 -3.79 -13.52
N ASP A 41 15.77 -3.92 -13.79
CA ASP A 41 16.47 -5.20 -13.92
C ASP A 41 16.47 -6.00 -12.60
N THR A 42 16.37 -5.28 -11.47
CA THR A 42 16.31 -5.88 -10.14
C THR A 42 14.86 -5.88 -9.65
N ARG A 43 14.36 -7.05 -9.26
CA ARG A 43 12.99 -7.16 -8.73
C ARG A 43 12.82 -6.24 -7.53
N ASP A 44 11.67 -5.56 -7.46
CA ASP A 44 11.29 -4.67 -6.36
C ASP A 44 12.23 -3.46 -6.17
N PHE A 45 13.07 -3.16 -7.16
CA PHE A 45 14.01 -2.04 -7.12
C PHE A 45 14.08 -1.32 -8.47
N TRP A 46 13.81 -0.03 -8.47
CA TRP A 46 13.78 0.80 -9.67
C TRP A 46 14.76 1.95 -9.53
N LYS A 47 15.62 2.13 -10.54
CA LYS A 47 16.52 3.30 -10.63
C LYS A 47 15.95 4.28 -11.65
N PHE A 48 15.59 5.47 -11.21
CA PHE A 48 15.05 6.51 -12.09
C PHE A 48 16.15 7.49 -12.49
N SER A 49 16.18 7.79 -13.79
CA SER A 49 17.09 8.78 -14.36
C SER A 49 16.37 9.67 -15.37
N THR A 50 16.93 10.86 -15.58
CA THR A 50 16.45 11.77 -16.62
C THR A 50 16.67 11.15 -18.01
N LEU A 51 16.06 11.71 -19.06
CA LEU A 51 16.30 11.24 -20.43
C LEU A 51 17.78 11.34 -20.83
N LYS A 52 18.51 12.31 -20.25
CA LYS A 52 19.96 12.49 -20.42
C LYS A 52 20.79 11.40 -19.71
N GLY A 53 20.18 10.62 -18.83
CA GLY A 53 20.85 9.55 -18.07
C GLY A 53 21.38 9.99 -16.70
N GLU A 54 21.11 11.23 -16.28
CA GLU A 54 21.47 11.71 -14.95
C GLU A 54 20.61 10.99 -13.90
N LYS A 55 21.24 10.45 -12.85
CA LYS A 55 20.53 9.78 -11.76
C LYS A 55 19.67 10.80 -11.01
N SER A 56 18.39 10.48 -10.80
CA SER A 56 17.48 11.31 -10.01
C SER A 56 17.22 10.70 -8.63
N PHE A 57 16.65 9.50 -8.59
CA PHE A 57 16.37 8.79 -7.34
C PHE A 57 16.16 7.29 -7.61
N ASP A 58 16.30 6.50 -6.56
CA ASP A 58 16.04 5.06 -6.55
C ASP A 58 14.81 4.76 -5.68
N VAL A 59 14.11 3.69 -5.98
CA VAL A 59 12.92 3.24 -5.26
C VAL A 59 13.01 1.75 -4.98
N SER A 60 12.79 1.34 -3.73
CA SER A 60 12.68 -0.06 -3.33
C SER A 60 11.28 -0.33 -2.79
N PHE A 61 10.59 -1.32 -3.35
CA PHE A 61 9.33 -1.80 -2.80
C PHE A 61 9.61 -2.67 -1.57
N LYS A 62 8.90 -2.37 -0.49
CA LYS A 62 8.97 -3.09 0.77
C LYS A 62 7.57 -3.55 1.15
N GLY A 63 7.51 -4.75 1.73
CA GLY A 63 6.26 -5.32 2.20
C GLY A 63 6.50 -6.15 3.45
N MET A 64 5.53 -6.11 4.35
CA MET A 64 5.49 -6.94 5.55
C MET A 64 4.06 -7.44 5.74
N SER A 65 3.90 -8.75 5.91
CA SER A 65 2.61 -9.36 6.20
C SER A 65 2.68 -10.18 7.48
N THR A 66 1.52 -10.35 8.10
CA THR A 66 1.28 -11.32 9.17
C THR A 66 -0.08 -11.98 8.88
N SER A 67 -0.27 -13.20 9.37
CA SER A 67 -1.45 -14.05 9.12
C SER A 67 -2.80 -13.34 9.26
N ASN A 68 -2.87 -12.31 10.11
CA ASN A 68 -4.12 -11.65 10.52
C ASN A 68 -4.21 -10.16 10.16
N LEU A 69 -3.21 -9.57 9.51
CA LEU A 69 -3.25 -8.18 9.04
C LEU A 69 -3.18 -8.12 7.53
N GLU A 70 -3.92 -7.18 6.93
CA GLU A 70 -3.65 -6.75 5.56
C GLU A 70 -2.16 -6.41 5.44
N GLY A 71 -1.51 -6.93 4.39
CA GLY A 71 -0.07 -6.75 4.22
C GLY A 71 0.29 -5.27 4.13
N PHE A 72 1.18 -4.81 5.00
CA PHE A 72 1.74 -3.47 4.92
C PHE A 72 2.68 -3.38 3.73
N GLN A 73 2.53 -2.34 2.91
CA GLN A 73 3.35 -2.11 1.73
C GLN A 73 3.77 -0.63 1.65
N TRP A 74 5.04 -0.39 1.35
CA TRP A 74 5.59 0.95 1.23
C TRP A 74 6.75 0.99 0.24
N LEU A 75 7.14 2.20 -0.15
CA LEU A 75 8.30 2.45 -0.98
C LEU A 75 9.37 3.14 -0.14
N GLU A 76 10.56 2.56 -0.09
CA GLU A 76 11.78 3.22 0.39
C GLU A 76 12.40 3.95 -0.80
N MET A 77 12.47 5.27 -0.73
CA MET A 77 13.04 6.12 -1.77
C MET A 77 14.42 6.62 -1.34
N THR A 78 15.38 6.63 -2.27
CA THR A 78 16.74 7.13 -2.06
C THR A 78 17.07 8.19 -3.09
N SER A 79 17.37 9.42 -2.67
CA SER A 79 17.81 10.50 -3.55
C SER A 79 19.15 10.20 -4.23
N ALA A 80 19.50 10.95 -5.29
CA ALA A 80 20.84 10.90 -5.87
C ALA A 80 21.96 11.17 -4.84
N GLY A 81 21.70 12.04 -3.84
CA GLY A 81 22.62 12.35 -2.74
C GLY A 81 22.60 11.34 -1.59
N GLY A 82 21.84 10.24 -1.67
CA GLY A 82 21.82 9.17 -0.68
C GLY A 82 20.87 9.38 0.51
N LYS A 83 20.17 10.52 0.60
CA LYS A 83 19.09 10.71 1.59
C LYS A 83 17.95 9.73 1.32
N LYS A 84 17.41 9.13 2.38
CA LYS A 84 16.31 8.17 2.32
C LYS A 84 15.03 8.76 2.90
N THR A 85 13.89 8.34 2.35
CA THR A 85 12.55 8.60 2.89
C THR A 85 11.64 7.44 2.55
N GLU A 86 10.55 7.27 3.28
CA GLU A 86 9.55 6.25 3.01
C GLU A 86 8.20 6.88 2.68
N ILE A 87 7.45 6.24 1.78
CA ILE A 87 6.09 6.63 1.43
C ILE A 87 5.16 5.41 1.34
N PRO A 88 3.86 5.55 1.63
CA PRO A 88 2.92 4.44 1.47
C PRO A 88 2.84 4.00 0.00
N TYR A 89 2.67 2.70 -0.22
CA TYR A 89 2.39 2.19 -1.55
C TYR A 89 0.89 2.24 -1.81
N GLU A 90 0.49 3.08 -2.77
CA GLU A 90 -0.91 3.27 -3.15
C GLU A 90 -1.12 2.98 -4.64
N VAL A 91 -2.13 2.16 -4.94
CA VAL A 91 -2.48 1.78 -6.30
C VAL A 91 -3.47 2.79 -6.88
N LEU A 92 -2.94 3.77 -7.62
CA LEU A 92 -3.74 4.86 -8.21
C LEU A 92 -4.22 4.59 -9.65
N MET A 93 -3.94 3.40 -10.18
CA MET A 93 -4.47 2.95 -11.47
C MET A 93 -4.55 1.42 -11.53
N THR A 94 -5.40 0.87 -12.38
CA THR A 94 -5.42 -0.57 -12.66
C THR A 94 -4.27 -0.95 -13.60
N SER A 95 -3.36 -1.81 -13.13
CA SER A 95 -2.31 -2.39 -13.96
C SER A 95 -1.75 -3.68 -13.35
N PHE A 96 -1.34 -4.62 -14.19
CA PHE A 96 -0.56 -5.81 -13.76
C PHE A 96 0.94 -5.53 -13.65
N SER A 97 1.42 -4.36 -14.10
CA SER A 97 2.82 -3.98 -14.02
C SER A 97 3.06 -3.12 -12.79
N VAL A 98 3.76 -3.66 -11.80
CA VAL A 98 4.15 -2.93 -10.58
C VAL A 98 4.95 -1.68 -10.93
N THR A 99 5.87 -1.76 -11.90
CA THR A 99 6.62 -0.59 -12.41
C THR A 99 5.68 0.55 -12.83
N LYS A 100 4.58 0.26 -13.55
CA LYS A 100 3.61 1.29 -13.94
C LYS A 100 2.83 1.85 -12.76
N LEU A 101 2.48 1.02 -11.78
CA LEU A 101 1.78 1.45 -10.57
C LEU A 101 2.66 2.41 -9.76
N VAL A 102 3.94 2.08 -9.58
CA VAL A 102 4.93 2.95 -8.92
C VAL A 102 5.06 4.27 -9.69
N ILE A 103 5.27 4.22 -11.02
CA ILE A 103 5.36 5.44 -11.83
C ILE A 103 4.11 6.31 -11.68
N LYS A 104 2.91 5.70 -11.68
CA LYS A 104 1.66 6.43 -11.51
C LYS A 104 1.57 7.13 -10.15
N LEU A 105 1.97 6.44 -9.08
CA LEU A 105 2.00 7.01 -7.74
C LEU A 105 2.96 8.22 -7.68
N LEU A 106 4.19 8.04 -8.17
CA LEU A 106 5.22 9.07 -8.16
C LEU A 106 4.86 10.28 -9.03
N SER A 107 4.18 10.06 -10.17
CA SER A 107 3.75 11.16 -11.04
C SER A 107 2.52 11.88 -10.53
N SER A 108 1.51 11.15 -10.03
CA SER A 108 0.19 11.75 -9.78
C SER A 108 0.03 12.30 -8.36
N LYS A 109 0.66 11.67 -7.36
CA LYS A 109 0.56 12.12 -5.97
C LYS A 109 1.71 13.03 -5.56
N TYR A 110 2.91 12.74 -6.07
CA TYR A 110 4.13 13.43 -5.66
C TYR A 110 4.72 14.34 -6.75
N GLU A 111 4.16 14.31 -7.96
CA GLU A 111 4.57 15.17 -9.09
C GLU A 111 6.06 15.07 -9.46
N LEU A 112 6.74 13.97 -9.07
CA LEU A 112 8.18 13.82 -9.29
C LEU A 112 8.53 13.53 -10.75
N ILE A 113 7.57 12.96 -11.49
CA ILE A 113 7.68 12.66 -12.92
C ILE A 113 6.50 13.33 -13.59
N THR A 114 6.77 14.32 -14.43
CA THR A 114 5.78 15.11 -15.16
C THR A 114 5.81 14.79 -16.66
N THR A 115 4.99 15.47 -17.44
CA THR A 115 5.03 15.41 -18.91
C THR A 115 6.33 15.94 -19.51
N ASP A 116 7.10 16.73 -18.75
CA ASP A 116 8.35 17.34 -19.23
C ASP A 116 9.60 16.62 -18.71
N GLY A 117 9.39 15.66 -17.80
CA GLY A 117 10.40 14.75 -17.33
C GLY A 117 10.43 14.67 -15.81
N ILE A 118 11.58 14.33 -15.25
CA ILE A 118 11.76 14.36 -13.80
C ILE A 118 11.97 15.81 -13.36
N ASP A 119 11.11 16.30 -12.47
CA ASP A 119 11.26 17.62 -11.88
C ASP A 119 12.24 17.54 -10.70
N MET A 120 13.49 17.93 -10.96
CA MET A 120 14.56 17.84 -9.96
C MET A 120 14.32 18.77 -8.77
N ALA A 121 13.67 19.92 -8.97
CA ALA A 121 13.36 20.83 -7.86
C ALA A 121 12.34 20.18 -6.91
N LYS A 122 11.29 19.58 -7.47
CA LYS A 122 10.30 18.81 -6.69
C LYS A 122 10.92 17.59 -6.02
N VAL A 123 11.88 16.92 -6.65
CA VAL A 123 12.64 15.83 -6.03
C VAL A 123 13.40 16.35 -4.81
N ASP A 124 14.12 17.46 -4.92
CA ASP A 124 14.87 18.02 -3.81
C ASP A 124 13.95 18.47 -2.66
N GLU A 125 12.84 19.14 -2.97
CA GLU A 125 11.79 19.49 -2.01
C GLU A 125 11.21 18.25 -1.34
N PHE A 126 10.94 17.21 -2.12
CA PHE A 126 10.41 15.95 -1.61
C PHE A 126 11.36 15.32 -0.60
N PHE A 127 12.66 15.27 -0.86
CA PHE A 127 13.65 14.72 0.08
C PHE A 127 14.08 15.68 1.20
N ALA A 128 13.69 16.95 1.15
CA ALA A 128 13.92 17.91 2.24
C ALA A 128 12.93 17.74 3.40
N VAL A 129 11.73 17.20 3.13
CA VAL A 129 10.72 16.94 4.15
C VAL A 129 11.05 15.66 4.91
N GLU A 130 11.19 15.78 6.24
CA GLU A 130 11.30 14.64 7.14
C GLU A 130 9.93 13.96 7.28
N ARG A 131 9.88 12.65 7.03
CA ARG A 131 8.64 11.84 7.07
C ARG A 131 8.72 10.78 8.15
N GLU A 132 7.56 10.33 8.60
CA GLU A 132 7.44 9.17 9.47
C GLU A 132 8.08 7.94 8.81
N ILE A 133 8.89 7.21 9.58
CA ILE A 133 9.48 5.94 9.16
C ILE A 133 8.40 4.86 9.25
N LEU A 134 7.86 4.49 8.09
CA LEU A 134 6.78 3.53 7.94
C LEU A 134 7.23 2.12 8.32
N SER A 135 8.46 1.74 8.03
CA SER A 135 9.03 0.45 8.41
C SER A 135 8.96 0.23 9.92
N ASP A 136 9.37 1.20 10.73
CA ASP A 136 9.28 1.14 12.20
C ASP A 136 7.83 1.07 12.69
N LYS A 137 6.94 1.86 12.09
CA LYS A 137 5.51 1.86 12.40
C LYS A 137 4.89 0.48 12.16
N TYR A 138 5.18 -0.12 11.00
CA TYR A 138 4.63 -1.41 10.61
C TYR A 138 5.26 -2.57 11.38
N VAL A 139 6.57 -2.51 11.69
CA VAL A 139 7.22 -3.48 12.57
C VAL A 139 6.53 -3.49 13.93
N LYS A 140 6.28 -2.32 14.54
CA LYS A 140 5.57 -2.24 15.81
C LYS A 140 4.17 -2.84 15.73
N ALA A 141 3.41 -2.53 14.68
CA ALA A 141 2.07 -3.07 14.48
C ALA A 141 2.05 -4.61 14.31
N VAL A 142 3.03 -5.16 13.58
CA VAL A 142 3.16 -6.62 13.40
C VAL A 142 3.59 -7.30 14.70
N VAL A 143 4.52 -6.71 15.45
CA VAL A 143 4.95 -7.25 16.74
C VAL A 143 3.80 -7.25 17.75
N SER A 144 3.03 -6.16 17.85
CA SER A 144 1.87 -6.10 18.73
C SER A 144 0.80 -7.13 18.34
N ALA A 145 0.48 -7.25 17.04
CA ALA A 145 -0.50 -8.22 16.58
C ALA A 145 -0.08 -9.67 16.88
N LYS A 146 1.21 -10.00 16.74
CA LYS A 146 1.73 -11.32 17.11
C LYS A 146 1.67 -11.57 18.61
N ALA A 147 1.93 -10.55 19.44
CA ALA A 147 1.80 -10.66 20.89
C ALA A 147 0.35 -10.93 21.30
N ASP A 148 -0.60 -10.18 20.74
CA ASP A 148 -2.03 -10.34 20.97
C ASP A 148 -2.52 -11.73 20.52
N GLU A 149 -2.05 -12.21 19.36
CA GLU A 149 -2.37 -13.54 18.86
C GLU A 149 -1.82 -14.63 19.79
N ALA A 150 -0.57 -14.50 20.25
CA ALA A 150 0.02 -15.43 21.20
C ALA A 150 -0.75 -15.43 22.54
N GLU A 151 -1.22 -14.29 23.02
CA GLU A 151 -2.05 -14.19 24.22
C GLU A 151 -3.44 -14.84 24.01
N ARG A 152 -4.08 -14.61 22.86
CA ARG A 152 -5.33 -15.27 22.50
C ARG A 152 -5.15 -16.78 22.41
N GLN A 153 -4.11 -17.26 21.74
CA GLN A 153 -3.81 -18.70 21.64
C GLN A 153 -3.53 -19.32 23.02
N LYS A 154 -2.78 -18.63 23.89
CA LYS A 154 -2.58 -19.07 25.28
C LYS A 154 -3.89 -19.13 26.04
N THR A 155 -4.77 -18.13 25.89
CA THR A 155 -6.06 -18.06 26.57
C THR A 155 -7.02 -19.14 26.10
N VAL A 156 -7.16 -19.29 24.78
CA VAL A 156 -7.97 -20.34 24.15
C VAL A 156 -7.43 -21.73 24.50
N GLY A 157 -6.11 -21.93 24.42
CA GLY A 157 -5.48 -23.20 24.82
C GLY A 157 -5.64 -23.51 26.31
N ARG A 158 -5.58 -22.50 27.19
CA ARG A 158 -5.77 -22.65 28.64
C ARG A 158 -7.20 -23.06 29.00
N TYR A 159 -8.19 -22.46 28.35
CA TYR A 159 -9.60 -22.65 28.71
C TYR A 159 -10.37 -23.59 27.77
N ASN A 160 -9.77 -24.00 26.66
CA ASN A 160 -10.32 -24.88 25.63
C ASN A 160 -11.86 -24.79 25.52
N PRO A 161 -12.41 -23.60 25.18
CA PRO A 161 -13.84 -23.37 25.25
C PRO A 161 -14.57 -24.18 24.18
N PHE A 162 -15.64 -24.86 24.57
CA PHE A 162 -16.52 -25.58 23.65
C PHE A 162 -17.99 -25.40 24.01
N VAL A 163 -18.85 -25.43 23.00
CA VAL A 163 -20.31 -25.31 23.17
C VAL A 163 -20.93 -26.67 22.87
N LYS A 164 -21.74 -27.16 23.79
CA LYS A 164 -22.55 -28.38 23.59
C LYS A 164 -23.80 -28.08 22.78
N ASP A 165 -24.40 -29.13 22.21
CA ASP A 165 -25.63 -29.04 21.43
C ASP A 165 -26.81 -28.41 22.21
N ASP A 166 -26.80 -28.50 23.55
CA ASP A 166 -27.81 -27.91 24.43
C ASP A 166 -27.58 -26.40 24.73
N GLY A 167 -26.58 -25.80 24.08
CA GLY A 167 -26.18 -24.40 24.24
C GLY A 167 -25.25 -24.15 25.43
N THR A 168 -24.86 -25.16 26.21
CA THR A 168 -23.96 -24.97 27.36
C THR A 168 -22.53 -24.67 26.90
N ILE A 169 -21.96 -23.56 27.37
CA ILE A 169 -20.56 -23.20 27.17
C ILE A 169 -19.73 -23.81 28.29
N LEU A 170 -18.74 -24.63 27.91
CA LEU A 170 -17.82 -25.28 28.82
C LEU A 170 -16.41 -24.78 28.56
N PHE A 171 -15.68 -24.47 29.64
CA PHE A 171 -14.25 -24.23 29.58
C PHE A 171 -13.55 -25.49 30.10
N GLY A 172 -12.76 -26.13 29.24
CA GLY A 172 -11.90 -27.27 29.57
C GLY A 172 -10.46 -26.84 29.90
N GLY A 173 -9.66 -27.75 30.44
CA GLY A 173 -8.23 -27.49 30.67
C GLY A 173 -7.60 -28.41 31.72
N SER A 174 -6.34 -28.14 32.04
CA SER A 174 -5.55 -28.94 33.01
C SER A 174 -6.12 -28.98 34.43
N ARG A 175 -7.11 -28.15 34.75
CA ARG A 175 -7.79 -28.08 36.05
C ARG A 175 -9.21 -28.68 36.04
N GLY A 176 -9.57 -29.42 34.99
CA GLY A 176 -10.90 -30.00 34.79
C GLY A 176 -11.86 -29.10 34.01
N THR A 177 -13.08 -29.60 33.77
CA THR A 177 -14.11 -28.92 32.97
C THR A 177 -15.07 -28.14 33.86
N LYS A 178 -15.35 -26.86 33.53
CA LYS A 178 -16.33 -26.03 34.24
C LYS A 178 -17.35 -25.41 33.28
N ILE A 179 -18.58 -25.23 33.76
CA ILE A 179 -19.63 -24.48 33.05
C ILE A 179 -19.30 -22.99 33.15
N ALA A 180 -19.13 -22.35 32.00
CA ALA A 180 -18.84 -20.92 31.89
C ALA A 180 -20.10 -20.10 31.57
N GLY A 181 -21.11 -20.73 30.96
CA GLY A 181 -22.38 -20.06 30.63
C GLY A 181 -23.28 -20.92 29.75
N ARG A 182 -24.36 -20.32 29.25
CA ARG A 182 -25.30 -20.95 28.31
C ARG A 182 -25.71 -19.94 27.25
N VAL A 183 -25.68 -20.34 25.99
CA VAL A 183 -26.21 -19.57 24.85
C VAL A 183 -27.61 -20.08 24.54
N THR A 184 -28.53 -19.16 24.30
CA THR A 184 -29.86 -19.46 23.76
C THR A 184 -29.94 -18.88 22.36
N TYR A 185 -30.22 -19.73 21.37
CA TYR A 185 -30.46 -19.31 19.99
C TYR A 185 -31.96 -19.07 19.83
N GLY A 186 -32.37 -17.82 19.64
CA GLY A 186 -33.70 -17.50 19.13
C GLY A 186 -33.65 -17.50 17.61
N GLN A 187 -34.48 -18.32 16.96
CA GLN A 187 -34.78 -18.04 15.55
C GLN A 187 -35.69 -16.81 15.54
N ASN A 188 -35.19 -15.70 15.00
CA ASN A 188 -36.04 -14.57 14.63
C ASN A 188 -37.00 -15.10 13.55
N THR A 189 -38.21 -15.44 14.00
CA THR A 189 -39.36 -15.80 13.16
C THR A 189 -40.19 -14.56 12.92
#